data_AF-A0A0Q6MWX4-F1
#
_entry.id   AF-A0A0Q6MWX4-F1
#
_cell.length_a   1.000
_cell.length_b   1.000
_cell.length_c   1.000
_cell.angle_alpha   90.00
_cell.angle_beta   90.00
_cell.angle_gamma   90.00
#
_symmetry.space_group_name_H-M   'P 1'
#
loop_
_entity.id
_entity.type
_entity.pdbx_description
1 polymer ?
#
loop_
_entity_poly.entity_id
_entity_poly.type
_entity_poly.pdbx_seq_one_letter_code
_entity_poly.pdbx_strand_id
1 'polypeptide(L)'
;MVGIVQPDDYSIFIRKIGYSVGLEQTLDRVIDFCEVYASRPQIKPGDWLELVFDKWDLKSANIADVFGALGFVTVKSGAVYPGLLGEAGALCVKQLDKTDERRRALQRILALAVLLADGDIFVNALIAGFEPEATADLLVKMVSNKRHRLFEMFTGQHEREAISSVVTIERQRQMVGTKKPGIHRSEPLVEASRKLGLPAPKDVFKIDEPSPTYLRHMLTPRREWARSFGFLTDRSCLSERGWSFLRHAAAMGFVAPGGECDFLPTKVELERARLSQFSTLYQRCPETADYVRLIGTAFGTVWMPAQDQTTAQGLATLTRKLFMDYRELSQDRRLLRNELPYLTAIAAHMALAPASEETDYATWLRENEWGELGVKVRSSRTIELGIIVN
;
A
#
# COMPACT_ATOMS: atom_id res chain seq x y z
N MET A 1 -32.32 15.96 -8.84
CA MET A 1 -31.61 16.72 -7.78
C MET A 1 -30.53 15.79 -7.23
N VAL A 2 -29.30 16.28 -7.18
CA VAL A 2 -28.05 15.49 -7.19
C VAL A 2 -27.88 14.68 -5.91
N GLY A 3 -28.04 13.36 -6.00
CA GLY A 3 -27.65 12.44 -4.94
C GLY A 3 -26.16 12.13 -5.07
N ILE A 4 -25.33 12.84 -4.30
CA ILE A 4 -23.96 12.40 -4.07
C ILE A 4 -24.07 11.17 -3.17
N VAL A 5 -24.12 9.99 -3.78
CA VAL A 5 -23.82 8.72 -3.11
C VAL A 5 -22.33 8.82 -2.79
N GLN A 6 -21.97 9.20 -1.57
CA GLN A 6 -20.59 9.24 -1.11
C GLN A 6 -20.00 7.83 -1.29
N PRO A 7 -19.04 7.62 -2.20
CA PRO A 7 -18.22 6.41 -2.19
C PRO A 7 -17.40 6.38 -0.88
N ASP A 8 -16.79 5.24 -0.57
CA ASP A 8 -15.87 5.02 0.57
C ASP A 8 -14.56 5.87 0.49
N ASP A 9 -14.66 7.17 0.18
CA ASP A 9 -13.57 8.07 -0.19
C ASP A 9 -12.58 8.33 0.95
N TYR A 10 -13.03 8.20 2.21
CA TYR A 10 -12.16 8.44 3.37
C TYR A 10 -11.28 7.24 3.75
N SER A 11 -11.42 6.09 3.09
CA SER A 11 -10.58 4.90 3.33
C SER A 11 -9.12 5.11 3.03
N ILE A 12 -8.81 6.01 2.09
CA ILE A 12 -7.45 6.39 1.73
C ILE A 12 -6.68 7.04 2.90
N PHE A 13 -7.36 7.53 3.93
CA PHE A 13 -6.73 8.14 5.09
C PHE A 13 -6.22 7.13 6.11
N ILE A 14 -6.47 5.83 5.95
CA ILE A 14 -5.88 4.79 6.80
C ILE A 14 -5.34 3.64 5.93
N ARG A 15 -4.03 3.44 5.97
CA ARG A 15 -3.33 2.35 5.29
C ARG A 15 -3.35 1.12 6.18
N LYS A 16 -4.38 0.30 6.01
CA LYS A 16 -4.59 -0.94 6.73
C LYS A 16 -5.09 -2.03 5.79
N ILE A 17 -4.42 -3.18 5.83
CA ILE A 17 -4.95 -4.45 5.32
C ILE A 17 -5.58 -5.21 6.49
N GLY A 18 -6.71 -5.88 6.26
CA GLY A 18 -7.25 -6.86 7.19
C GLY A 18 -6.21 -7.95 7.55
N TYR A 19 -6.51 -8.78 8.55
CA TYR A 19 -5.70 -9.97 8.80
C TYR A 19 -6.30 -11.16 8.05
N SER A 20 -5.45 -11.96 7.42
CA SER A 20 -5.81 -13.23 6.77
C SER A 20 -4.91 -14.34 7.27
N VAL A 21 -5.38 -15.58 7.23
CA VAL A 21 -4.60 -16.76 7.61
C VAL A 21 -3.62 -17.08 6.49
N GLY A 22 -2.38 -17.46 6.84
CA GLY A 22 -1.39 -17.92 5.88
C GLY A 22 -0.52 -16.81 5.29
N LEU A 23 -0.39 -15.65 5.91
CA LEU A 23 0.49 -14.56 5.41
C LEU A 23 1.99 -14.81 5.68
N GLU A 24 2.30 -15.84 6.46
CA GLU A 24 3.65 -16.39 6.56
C GLU A 24 4.07 -16.85 5.14
N GLN A 25 5.26 -16.46 4.65
CA GLN A 25 5.76 -16.70 3.27
C GLN A 25 5.25 -15.77 2.15
N THR A 26 4.70 -14.59 2.48
CA THR A 26 4.24 -13.63 1.45
C THR A 26 5.32 -13.31 0.40
N LEU A 27 6.60 -13.17 0.82
CA LEU A 27 7.71 -12.89 -0.10
C LEU A 27 7.92 -14.01 -1.12
N ASP A 28 7.98 -15.27 -0.66
CA ASP A 28 8.22 -16.40 -1.56
C ASP A 28 7.08 -16.57 -2.57
N ARG A 29 5.83 -16.32 -2.14
CA ARG A 29 4.68 -16.34 -3.05
C ARG A 29 4.68 -15.20 -4.05
N VAL A 30 5.12 -14.01 -3.64
CA VAL A 30 5.32 -12.88 -4.57
C VAL A 30 6.40 -13.22 -5.60
N ILE A 31 7.49 -13.89 -5.19
CA ILE A 31 8.54 -14.36 -6.09
C ILE A 31 7.96 -15.34 -7.11
N ASP A 32 7.27 -16.38 -6.64
CA ASP A 32 6.64 -17.37 -7.51
C ASP A 32 5.68 -16.74 -8.53
N PHE A 33 4.84 -15.80 -8.07
CA PHE A 33 3.89 -15.08 -8.92
C PHE A 33 4.62 -14.27 -10.00
N CYS A 34 5.62 -13.47 -9.61
CA CYS A 34 6.38 -12.64 -10.54
C CYS A 34 7.21 -13.46 -11.53
N GLU A 35 7.74 -14.60 -11.12
CA GLU A 35 8.46 -15.53 -12.02
C GLU A 35 7.53 -16.19 -13.04
N VAL A 36 6.37 -16.68 -12.60
CA VAL A 36 5.34 -17.22 -13.51
C VAL A 36 4.90 -16.14 -14.49
N TYR A 37 4.64 -14.92 -14.01
CA TYR A 37 4.22 -13.84 -14.89
C TYR A 37 5.33 -13.41 -15.87
N ALA A 38 6.57 -13.27 -15.41
CA ALA A 38 7.68 -12.87 -16.28
C ALA A 38 7.97 -13.90 -17.39
N SER A 39 7.70 -15.18 -17.14
CA SER A 39 7.91 -16.26 -18.11
C SER A 39 6.78 -16.40 -19.15
N ARG A 40 5.64 -15.71 -18.97
CA ARG A 40 4.45 -15.90 -19.80
C ARG A 40 3.85 -14.54 -20.21
N PRO A 41 3.41 -14.37 -21.47
CA PRO A 41 2.75 -13.13 -21.90
C PRO A 41 1.49 -12.78 -21.10
N GLN A 42 0.83 -13.78 -20.51
CA GLN A 42 -0.39 -13.63 -19.70
C GLN A 42 -0.47 -14.71 -18.63
N ILE A 43 -0.90 -14.33 -17.43
CA ILE A 43 -1.30 -15.26 -16.36
C ILE A 43 -2.70 -15.75 -16.68
N LYS A 44 -2.85 -17.05 -16.91
CA LYS A 44 -4.17 -17.68 -17.07
C LYS A 44 -4.76 -18.00 -15.70
N PRO A 45 -6.10 -18.15 -15.59
CA PRO A 45 -6.72 -18.62 -14.36
C PRO A 45 -6.12 -19.93 -13.83
N GLY A 46 -5.78 -20.87 -14.72
CA GLY A 46 -5.12 -22.12 -14.34
C GLY A 46 -3.75 -21.92 -13.67
N ASP A 47 -2.97 -20.95 -14.14
CA ASP A 47 -1.64 -20.64 -13.59
C ASP A 47 -1.74 -20.13 -12.15
N TRP A 48 -2.77 -19.32 -11.87
CA TRP A 48 -3.06 -18.86 -10.52
C TRP A 48 -3.52 -20.02 -9.62
N LEU A 49 -4.37 -20.90 -10.11
CA LEU A 49 -4.84 -22.06 -9.34
C LEU A 49 -3.70 -23.04 -9.04
N GLU A 50 -2.79 -23.27 -9.99
CA GLU A 50 -1.58 -24.08 -9.80
C GLU A 50 -0.67 -23.46 -8.72
N LEU A 51 -0.46 -22.14 -8.76
CA LEU A 51 0.26 -21.44 -7.69
C LEU A 51 -0.41 -21.65 -6.33
N VAL A 52 -1.71 -21.43 -6.23
CA VAL A 52 -2.45 -21.46 -4.96
C VAL A 52 -2.55 -22.87 -4.38
N PHE A 53 -2.98 -23.85 -5.18
CA PHE A 53 -3.34 -25.18 -4.69
C PHE A 53 -2.19 -26.17 -4.76
N ASP A 54 -1.34 -26.09 -5.79
CA ASP A 54 -0.28 -27.08 -6.01
C ASP A 54 1.05 -26.60 -5.43
N LYS A 55 1.43 -25.34 -5.67
CA LYS A 55 2.73 -24.81 -5.22
C LYS A 55 2.70 -24.29 -3.78
N TRP A 56 1.67 -23.53 -3.41
CA TRP A 56 1.56 -22.92 -2.07
C TRP A 56 0.76 -23.75 -1.08
N ASP A 57 0.14 -24.85 -1.53
CA ASP A 57 -0.66 -25.77 -0.70
C ASP A 57 -1.74 -25.04 0.14
N LEU A 58 -2.38 -24.04 -0.46
CA LEU A 58 -3.44 -23.28 0.20
C LEU A 58 -4.80 -23.91 -0.06
N LYS A 59 -5.62 -24.00 1.00
CA LYS A 59 -6.97 -24.57 0.91
C LYS A 59 -7.99 -23.65 0.23
N SER A 60 -7.67 -22.38 0.01
CA SER A 60 -8.57 -21.42 -0.62
C SER A 60 -7.80 -20.36 -1.42
N ALA A 61 -8.49 -19.79 -2.42
CA ALA A 61 -7.96 -18.71 -3.26
C ALA A 61 -8.06 -17.31 -2.63
N ASN A 62 -8.40 -17.21 -1.33
CA ASN A 62 -8.54 -15.93 -0.61
C ASN A 62 -7.23 -15.12 -0.53
N ILE A 63 -6.09 -15.76 -0.84
CA ILE A 63 -4.80 -15.06 -0.99
C ILE A 63 -4.83 -14.01 -2.12
N ALA A 64 -5.76 -14.13 -3.07
CA ALA A 64 -5.99 -13.14 -4.12
C ALA A 64 -6.41 -11.78 -3.54
N ASP A 65 -7.20 -11.77 -2.45
CA ASP A 65 -7.64 -10.52 -1.81
C ASP A 65 -6.46 -9.81 -1.13
N VAL A 66 -5.55 -10.58 -0.54
CA VAL A 66 -4.32 -10.06 0.06
C VAL A 66 -3.40 -9.50 -1.03
N PHE A 67 -3.15 -10.27 -2.09
CA PHE A 67 -2.33 -9.81 -3.22
C PHE A 67 -2.97 -8.60 -3.91
N GLY A 68 -4.30 -8.54 -3.93
CA GLY A 68 -5.07 -7.40 -4.43
C GLY A 68 -4.88 -6.16 -3.58
N ALA A 69 -4.99 -6.29 -2.26
CA ALA A 69 -4.75 -5.22 -1.31
C ALA A 69 -3.30 -4.70 -1.37
N LEU A 70 -2.33 -5.59 -1.57
CA LEU A 70 -0.92 -5.25 -1.79
C LEU A 70 -0.63 -4.74 -3.22
N GLY A 71 -1.60 -4.72 -4.14
CA GLY A 71 -1.43 -4.22 -5.49
C GLY A 71 -0.61 -5.12 -6.44
N PHE A 72 -0.36 -6.38 -6.06
CA PHE A 72 0.29 -7.37 -6.93
C PHE A 72 -0.65 -7.96 -7.96
N VAL A 73 -1.93 -8.12 -7.60
CA VAL A 73 -2.96 -8.60 -8.52
C VAL A 73 -4.18 -7.68 -8.53
N THR A 74 -5.06 -7.90 -9.49
CA THR A 74 -6.38 -7.28 -9.60
C THR A 74 -7.35 -8.39 -10.00
N VAL A 75 -8.38 -8.60 -9.19
CA VAL A 75 -9.41 -9.60 -9.48
C VAL A 75 -10.56 -8.93 -10.23
N LYS A 76 -10.83 -9.36 -11.46
CA LYS A 76 -11.97 -8.87 -12.27
C LYS A 76 -12.74 -10.06 -12.83
N SER A 77 -14.04 -10.11 -12.58
CA SER A 77 -14.93 -11.16 -13.10
C SER A 77 -14.43 -12.59 -12.83
N GLY A 78 -13.82 -12.82 -11.66
CA GLY A 78 -13.26 -14.12 -11.26
C GLY A 78 -11.90 -14.46 -11.88
N ALA A 79 -11.32 -13.60 -12.72
CA ALA A 79 -9.97 -13.75 -13.24
C ALA A 79 -8.96 -12.86 -12.48
N VAL A 80 -7.74 -13.37 -12.36
CA VAL A 80 -6.62 -12.69 -11.68
C VAL A 80 -5.72 -12.07 -12.74
N TYR A 81 -5.58 -10.75 -12.68
CA TYR A 81 -4.67 -9.97 -13.52
C TYR A 81 -3.53 -9.41 -12.65
N PRO A 82 -2.33 -9.19 -13.17
CA PRO A 82 -1.28 -8.44 -12.52
C PRO A 82 -1.74 -7.02 -12.22
N GLY A 83 -1.47 -6.56 -11.00
CA GLY A 83 -1.56 -5.17 -10.61
C GLY A 83 -0.26 -4.42 -10.91
N LEU A 84 -0.22 -3.13 -10.61
CA LEU A 84 0.93 -2.25 -10.92
C LEU A 84 2.24 -2.73 -10.28
N LEU A 85 2.18 -3.24 -9.03
CA LEU A 85 3.36 -3.76 -8.34
C LEU A 85 3.73 -5.18 -8.79
N GLY A 86 2.74 -5.97 -9.25
CA GLY A 86 2.98 -7.26 -9.89
C GLY A 86 3.71 -7.13 -11.22
N GLU A 87 3.34 -6.10 -11.99
CA GLU A 87 4.03 -5.73 -13.22
C GLU A 87 5.45 -5.25 -12.94
N ALA A 88 5.64 -4.37 -11.97
CA ALA A 88 6.97 -3.92 -11.57
C ALA A 88 7.88 -5.09 -11.17
N GLY A 89 7.33 -6.07 -10.43
CA GLY A 89 8.03 -7.28 -10.04
C GLY A 89 8.43 -8.15 -11.23
N ALA A 90 7.51 -8.40 -12.17
CA ALA A 90 7.81 -9.17 -13.37
C ALA A 90 8.85 -8.48 -14.26
N LEU A 91 8.82 -7.15 -14.38
CA LEU A 91 9.86 -6.39 -15.06
C LEU A 91 11.22 -6.62 -14.40
N CYS A 92 11.31 -6.57 -13.06
CA CYS A 92 12.57 -6.84 -12.36
C CYS A 92 13.07 -8.27 -12.61
N VAL A 93 12.17 -9.26 -12.66
CA VAL A 93 12.54 -10.65 -12.96
C VAL A 93 13.11 -10.80 -14.37
N LYS A 94 12.55 -10.10 -15.37
CA LYS A 94 13.10 -10.09 -16.75
C LYS A 94 14.46 -9.39 -16.86
N GLN A 95 14.70 -8.40 -16.01
CA GLN A 95 15.90 -7.56 -16.05
C GLN A 95 17.10 -8.16 -15.30
N LEU A 96 16.84 -9.06 -14.35
CA LEU A 96 17.85 -9.63 -13.47
C LEU A 96 18.05 -11.10 -13.78
N ASP A 97 19.31 -11.54 -13.91
CA ASP A 97 19.63 -12.93 -14.23
C ASP A 97 19.75 -13.79 -12.97
N LYS A 98 20.28 -13.24 -11.87
CA LYS A 98 20.58 -14.03 -10.67
C LYS A 98 19.39 -14.10 -9.72
N THR A 99 19.13 -15.30 -9.20
CA THR A 99 18.05 -15.55 -8.22
C THR A 99 18.14 -14.63 -7.00
N ASP A 100 19.34 -14.40 -6.46
CA ASP A 100 19.53 -13.52 -5.29
C ASP A 100 19.29 -12.04 -5.60
N GLU A 101 19.54 -11.60 -6.83
CA GLU A 101 19.24 -10.24 -7.27
C GLU A 101 17.72 -10.07 -7.41
N ARG A 102 17.03 -11.05 -8.03
CA ARG A 102 15.56 -11.08 -8.14
C ARG A 102 14.90 -11.06 -6.77
N ARG A 103 15.35 -11.92 -5.85
CA ARG A 103 14.81 -11.97 -4.48
C ARG A 103 14.93 -10.62 -3.78
N ARG A 104 16.08 -9.94 -3.88
CA ARG A 104 16.31 -8.62 -3.28
C ARG A 104 15.45 -7.53 -3.93
N ALA A 105 15.31 -7.54 -5.25
CA ALA A 105 14.44 -6.60 -5.96
C ALA A 105 12.97 -6.76 -5.54
N LEU A 106 12.48 -8.00 -5.49
CA LEU A 106 11.11 -8.30 -5.10
C LEU A 106 10.85 -8.06 -3.59
N GLN A 107 11.86 -8.23 -2.75
CA GLN A 107 11.82 -7.82 -1.34
C GLN A 107 11.56 -6.31 -1.20
N ARG A 108 12.22 -5.47 -2.02
CA ARG A 108 12.00 -4.02 -2.04
C ARG A 108 10.59 -3.66 -2.53
N ILE A 109 10.12 -4.32 -3.59
CA ILE A 109 8.76 -4.10 -4.13
C ILE A 109 7.70 -4.50 -3.10
N LEU A 110 7.87 -5.63 -2.41
CA LEU A 110 6.96 -6.04 -1.36
C LEU A 110 7.00 -5.09 -0.15
N ALA A 111 8.18 -4.58 0.24
CA ALA A 111 8.26 -3.56 1.29
C ALA A 111 7.50 -2.28 0.91
N LEU A 112 7.60 -1.84 -0.35
CA LEU A 112 6.80 -0.72 -0.88
C LEU A 112 5.31 -1.04 -0.89
N ALA A 113 4.91 -2.25 -1.31
CA ALA A 113 3.52 -2.69 -1.29
C ALA A 113 2.91 -2.63 0.13
N VAL A 114 3.64 -3.16 1.12
CA VAL A 114 3.23 -3.11 2.53
C VAL A 114 3.16 -1.68 3.04
N LEU A 115 4.11 -0.81 2.67
CA LEU A 115 4.09 0.59 3.06
C LEU A 115 2.85 1.33 2.51
N LEU A 116 2.52 1.12 1.23
CA LEU A 116 1.38 1.76 0.57
C LEU A 116 0.03 1.22 1.06
N ALA A 117 -0.07 -0.08 1.34
CA ALA A 117 -1.34 -0.71 1.69
C ALA A 117 -1.60 -0.84 3.20
N ASP A 118 -0.54 -1.00 3.99
CA ASP A 118 -0.61 -1.33 5.43
C ASP A 118 0.33 -0.46 6.29
N GLY A 119 0.89 0.63 5.73
CA GLY A 119 1.94 1.41 6.36
C GLY A 119 1.62 1.90 7.77
N ASP A 120 0.38 2.32 8.04
CA ASP A 120 0.00 2.78 9.38
C ASP A 120 0.07 1.65 10.40
N ILE A 121 -0.36 0.45 10.04
CA ILE A 121 -0.37 -0.68 10.97
C ILE A 121 1.04 -1.26 11.09
N PHE A 122 1.68 -1.54 9.97
CA PHE A 122 2.99 -2.17 9.91
C PHE A 122 4.07 -1.33 10.60
N VAL A 123 4.15 -0.02 10.31
CA VAL A 123 5.23 0.82 10.85
C VAL A 123 5.01 1.14 12.32
N ASN A 124 3.78 1.36 12.78
CA ASN A 124 3.52 1.50 14.22
C ASN A 124 3.85 0.22 14.99
N ALA A 125 3.55 -0.96 14.44
CA ALA A 125 3.97 -2.23 15.03
C ALA A 125 5.51 -2.37 15.04
N LEU A 126 6.20 -1.93 13.97
CA LEU A 126 7.66 -1.94 13.90
C LEU A 126 8.30 -1.01 14.95
N ILE A 127 7.77 0.21 15.13
CA ILE A 127 8.21 1.16 16.16
C ILE A 127 8.03 0.57 17.55
N ALA A 128 6.91 -0.10 17.80
CA ALA A 128 6.61 -0.78 19.07
C ALA A 128 7.38 -2.10 19.26
N GLY A 129 8.27 -2.50 18.35
CA GLY A 129 8.95 -3.80 18.42
C GLY A 129 8.00 -5.00 18.34
N PHE A 130 6.79 -4.80 17.80
CA PHE A 130 5.69 -5.76 17.79
C PHE A 130 5.21 -6.19 19.18
N GLU A 131 5.40 -5.35 20.19
CA GLU A 131 4.82 -5.55 21.52
C GLU A 131 3.34 -5.13 21.53
N PRO A 132 2.40 -6.00 21.98
CA PRO A 132 0.97 -5.75 21.82
C PRO A 132 0.47 -4.46 22.46
N GLU A 133 0.87 -4.18 23.71
CA GLU A 133 0.42 -3.00 24.46
C GLU A 133 0.97 -1.71 23.83
N ALA A 134 2.29 -1.65 23.59
CA ALA A 134 2.91 -0.52 22.92
C ALA A 134 2.36 -0.29 21.50
N THR A 135 2.05 -1.36 20.76
CA THR A 135 1.42 -1.24 19.45
C THR A 135 0.01 -0.66 19.57
N ALA A 136 -0.79 -1.14 20.54
CA ALA A 136 -2.14 -0.63 20.77
C ALA A 136 -2.12 0.88 21.06
N ASP A 137 -1.22 1.32 21.93
CA ASP A 137 -1.06 2.74 22.29
C ASP A 137 -0.73 3.61 21.07
N LEU A 138 0.24 3.19 20.25
CA LEU A 138 0.61 3.93 19.03
C LEU A 138 -0.53 3.97 18.01
N LEU A 139 -1.28 2.87 17.85
CA LEU A 139 -2.42 2.84 16.94
C LEU A 139 -3.57 3.75 17.40
N VAL A 140 -3.84 3.82 18.71
CA VAL A 140 -4.84 4.74 19.27
C VAL A 140 -4.42 6.19 19.05
N LYS A 141 -3.14 6.52 19.31
CA LYS A 141 -2.58 7.85 19.03
C LYS A 141 -2.70 8.22 17.55
N MET A 142 -2.34 7.31 16.64
CA MET A 142 -2.43 7.52 15.19
C MET A 142 -3.87 7.81 14.76
N VAL A 143 -4.83 6.99 15.20
CA VAL A 143 -6.26 7.24 14.90
C VAL A 143 -6.71 8.58 15.45
N SER A 144 -6.33 8.91 16.69
CA SER A 144 -6.66 10.19 17.32
C SER A 144 -6.14 11.38 16.51
N ASN A 145 -4.86 11.33 16.15
CA ASN A 145 -4.19 12.40 15.43
C ASN A 145 -4.77 12.59 14.03
N LYS A 146 -4.97 11.50 13.27
CA LYS A 146 -5.60 11.53 11.95
C LYS A 146 -7.00 12.12 12.01
N ARG A 147 -7.85 11.64 12.92
CA ARG A 147 -9.21 12.16 13.08
C ARG A 147 -9.21 13.63 13.46
N HIS A 148 -8.34 14.03 14.39
CA HIS A 148 -8.24 15.43 14.80
C HIS A 148 -7.93 16.34 13.61
N ARG A 149 -6.87 16.04 12.84
CA ARG A 149 -6.50 16.80 11.63
C ARG A 149 -7.62 16.82 10.60
N LEU A 150 -8.27 15.69 10.37
CA LEU A 150 -9.38 15.61 9.42
C LEU A 150 -10.58 16.41 9.90
N PHE A 151 -10.92 16.42 11.20
CA PHE A 151 -12.05 17.16 11.75
C PHE A 151 -11.84 18.68 11.77
N GLU A 152 -10.58 19.14 11.74
CA GLU A 152 -10.25 20.55 11.51
C GLU A 152 -10.60 20.99 10.08
N MET A 153 -10.45 20.09 9.10
CA MET A 153 -10.72 20.37 7.68
C MET A 153 -12.18 20.09 7.30
N PHE A 154 -12.73 18.98 7.78
CA PHE A 154 -14.08 18.49 7.53
C PHE A 154 -14.95 18.79 8.77
N THR A 155 -15.61 19.93 8.74
CA THR A 155 -16.37 20.45 9.88
C THR A 155 -17.80 19.92 9.95
N GLY A 156 -18.31 19.35 8.84
CA GLY A 156 -19.66 18.79 8.78
C GLY A 156 -19.80 17.52 9.62
N GLN A 157 -20.90 17.41 10.39
CA GLN A 157 -21.15 16.24 11.25
C GLN A 157 -21.15 14.92 10.46
N HIS A 158 -21.76 14.90 9.27
CA HIS A 158 -21.79 13.70 8.42
C HIS A 158 -20.41 13.28 7.92
N GLU A 159 -19.56 14.24 7.56
CA GLU A 159 -18.19 13.96 7.15
C GLU A 159 -17.38 13.40 8.32
N ARG A 160 -17.54 13.99 9.51
CA ARG A 160 -16.89 13.51 10.73
C ARG A 160 -17.32 12.10 11.12
N GLU A 161 -18.60 11.78 10.94
CA GLU A 161 -19.12 10.42 11.16
C GLU A 161 -18.55 9.43 10.15
N ALA A 162 -18.45 9.80 8.87
CA ALA A 162 -17.84 8.98 7.82
C ALA A 162 -16.33 8.77 8.04
N ILE A 163 -15.61 9.82 8.44
CA ILE A 163 -14.19 9.71 8.82
C ILE A 163 -14.04 8.82 10.05
N SER A 164 -14.90 8.98 11.07
CA SER A 164 -14.85 8.16 12.30
C SER A 164 -15.20 6.69 12.05
N SER A 165 -16.06 6.37 11.08
CA SER A 165 -16.37 4.98 10.73
C SER A 165 -15.21 4.29 10.00
N VAL A 166 -14.42 5.04 9.24
CA VAL A 166 -13.37 4.48 8.39
C VAL A 166 -11.98 4.55 9.04
N VAL A 167 -11.60 5.70 9.59
CA VAL A 167 -10.33 5.90 10.31
C VAL A 167 -10.46 5.30 11.70
N THR A 168 -10.38 3.98 11.81
CA THR A 168 -10.50 3.24 13.07
C THR A 168 -9.74 1.92 12.99
N ILE A 169 -9.32 1.40 14.15
CA ILE A 169 -8.89 0.00 14.24
C ILE A 169 -10.11 -0.86 14.54
N GLU A 170 -10.27 -1.97 13.82
CA GLU A 170 -11.42 -2.86 13.97
C GLU A 170 -11.49 -3.42 15.39
N ARG A 171 -12.68 -3.30 15.98
CA ARG A 171 -13.13 -4.25 16.99
C ARG A 171 -13.56 -5.49 16.21
N GLN A 172 -12.89 -6.62 16.40
CA GLN A 172 -13.61 -7.88 16.19
C GLN A 172 -14.81 -7.79 17.15
N ARG A 173 -16.01 -7.57 16.62
CA ARG A 173 -17.21 -7.96 17.33
C ARG A 173 -17.04 -9.46 17.48
N GLN A 174 -16.61 -9.91 18.66
CA GLN A 174 -16.77 -11.31 19.03
C GLN A 174 -18.22 -11.61 18.68
N MET A 175 -18.45 -12.47 17.69
CA MET A 175 -19.75 -13.08 17.50
C MET A 175 -19.96 -13.99 18.71
N VAL A 176 -20.20 -13.40 19.88
CA VAL A 176 -20.98 -14.04 20.92
C VAL A 176 -22.36 -14.09 20.31
N GLY A 177 -22.78 -15.28 19.84
CA GLY A 177 -24.06 -15.47 19.17
C GLY A 177 -25.15 -14.72 19.92
N THR A 178 -25.68 -13.67 19.29
CA THR A 178 -26.75 -12.85 19.85
C THR A 178 -28.00 -13.71 19.94
N LYS A 179 -28.20 -14.35 21.10
CA LYS A 179 -29.53 -14.74 21.55
C LYS A 179 -30.37 -13.46 21.59
N LYS A 180 -31.38 -13.40 20.73
CA LYS A 180 -32.39 -12.33 20.70
C LYS A 180 -32.93 -12.11 22.13
N PRO A 181 -32.85 -10.91 22.73
CA PRO A 181 -33.61 -10.63 23.93
C PRO A 181 -35.09 -10.40 23.53
N GLY A 182 -35.98 -11.05 24.25
CA GLY A 182 -37.42 -10.99 24.05
C GLY A 182 -38.00 -9.59 24.29
N ILE A 183 -39.12 -9.33 23.62
CA ILE A 183 -39.92 -8.12 23.70
C ILE A 183 -40.58 -8.04 25.09
N HIS A 184 -40.32 -6.97 25.85
CA HIS A 184 -41.16 -6.57 26.99
C HIS A 184 -41.58 -5.09 26.90
N ARG A 185 -42.78 -4.85 27.45
CA ARG A 185 -43.69 -3.72 27.25
C ARG A 185 -43.39 -2.49 28.14
N SER A 186 -43.79 -1.35 27.59
CA SER A 186 -44.26 -0.08 28.20
C SER A 186 -43.30 0.79 29.01
N GLU A 187 -42.82 1.87 28.36
CA GLU A 187 -42.22 3.06 28.97
C GLU A 187 -42.95 4.34 28.48
N PRO A 188 -42.96 5.44 29.26
CA PRO A 188 -43.85 6.59 29.10
C PRO A 188 -43.52 7.49 27.90
N LEU A 189 -44.54 8.21 27.41
CA LEU A 189 -44.57 8.99 26.16
C LEU A 189 -43.54 10.14 26.02
N VAL A 190 -42.72 10.44 27.02
CA VAL A 190 -41.64 11.44 26.91
C VAL A 190 -40.38 10.86 26.26
N GLU A 191 -40.20 9.54 26.28
CA GLU A 191 -39.13 8.85 25.53
C GLU A 191 -39.52 8.52 24.08
N ALA A 192 -40.76 8.79 23.67
CA ALA A 192 -41.24 8.52 22.32
C ALA A 192 -40.60 9.44 21.26
N SER A 193 -40.07 10.60 21.65
CA SER A 193 -39.29 11.47 20.75
C SER A 193 -37.88 10.93 20.46
N ARG A 194 -37.31 10.06 21.32
CA ARG A 194 -36.12 9.24 20.99
C ARG A 194 -36.46 8.01 20.15
N LYS A 195 -37.75 7.61 20.07
CA LYS A 195 -38.25 6.47 19.29
C LYS A 195 -38.62 6.82 17.84
N LEU A 196 -38.22 7.98 17.33
CA LEU A 196 -38.18 8.23 15.88
C LEU A 196 -37.11 7.41 15.15
N GLY A 197 -36.34 6.58 15.87
CA GLY A 197 -35.33 5.69 15.27
C GLY A 197 -34.20 6.44 14.57
N LEU A 198 -34.13 7.77 14.75
CA LEU A 198 -33.01 8.56 14.31
C LEU A 198 -31.81 8.10 15.15
N PRO A 199 -30.73 7.60 14.52
CA PRO A 199 -29.54 7.20 15.24
C PRO A 199 -29.13 8.35 16.16
N ALA A 200 -28.91 8.06 17.45
CA ALA A 200 -28.24 9.02 18.30
C ALA A 200 -26.92 9.39 17.61
N PRO A 201 -26.55 10.67 17.55
CA PRO A 201 -25.31 11.09 16.90
C PRO A 201 -24.17 10.28 17.50
N LYS A 202 -23.43 9.58 16.65
CA LYS A 202 -22.31 8.75 17.08
C LYS A 202 -21.29 9.69 17.73
N ASP A 203 -20.76 9.32 18.88
CA ASP A 203 -19.62 10.03 19.44
C ASP A 203 -18.41 9.82 18.52
N VAL A 204 -18.15 10.81 17.66
CA VAL A 204 -17.08 10.77 16.66
C VAL A 204 -15.70 10.88 17.29
N PHE A 205 -15.61 11.39 18.54
CA PHE A 205 -14.36 11.57 19.28
C PHE A 205 -13.98 10.33 20.08
N LYS A 206 -14.91 9.41 20.34
CA LYS A 206 -14.60 8.14 20.96
C LYS A 206 -13.70 7.29 20.04
N ILE A 207 -12.57 6.85 20.59
CA ILE A 207 -11.65 5.94 19.94
C ILE A 207 -11.72 4.61 20.69
N ASP A 208 -12.03 3.54 19.96
CA ASP A 208 -12.03 2.21 20.51
C ASP A 208 -10.61 1.63 20.48
N GLU A 209 -10.21 0.98 21.57
CA GLU A 209 -8.92 0.28 21.63
C GLU A 209 -8.91 -0.98 20.75
N PRO A 210 -7.77 -1.32 20.12
CA PRO A 210 -7.61 -2.57 19.39
C PRO A 210 -7.84 -3.78 20.31
N SER A 211 -8.67 -4.73 19.87
CA SER A 211 -8.90 -5.94 20.68
C SER A 211 -7.63 -6.81 20.78
N PRO A 212 -7.39 -7.52 21.90
CA PRO A 212 -6.24 -8.43 22.03
C PRO A 212 -6.21 -9.51 20.96
N THR A 213 -7.37 -10.02 20.53
CA THR A 213 -7.48 -11.01 19.44
C THR A 213 -7.04 -10.42 18.10
N TYR A 214 -7.46 -9.20 17.78
CA TYR A 214 -7.00 -8.49 16.60
C TYR A 214 -5.48 -8.34 16.61
N LEU A 215 -4.90 -7.83 17.71
CA LEU A 215 -3.46 -7.63 17.83
C LEU A 215 -2.69 -8.94 17.63
N ARG A 216 -3.14 -10.04 18.24
CA ARG A 216 -2.51 -11.37 18.07
C ARG A 216 -2.44 -11.82 16.60
N HIS A 217 -3.56 -11.69 15.87
CA HIS A 217 -3.62 -12.10 14.47
C HIS A 217 -2.93 -11.13 13.51
N MET A 218 -2.92 -9.84 13.85
CA MET A 218 -2.32 -8.78 13.06
C MET A 218 -0.79 -8.78 13.16
N LEU A 219 -0.24 -8.93 14.37
CA LEU A 219 1.19 -8.77 14.66
C LEU A 219 2.04 -9.91 14.10
N THR A 220 1.56 -11.15 14.20
CA THR A 220 2.31 -12.35 13.75
C THR A 220 2.78 -12.25 12.30
N PRO A 221 1.91 -12.04 11.30
CA PRO A 221 2.33 -11.97 9.91
C PRO A 221 3.15 -10.71 9.57
N ARG A 222 2.87 -9.58 10.22
CA ARG A 222 3.64 -8.34 10.00
C ARG A 222 5.05 -8.44 10.57
N ARG A 223 5.23 -9.19 11.65
CA ARG A 223 6.56 -9.52 12.19
C ARG A 223 7.35 -10.36 11.19
N GLU A 224 6.71 -11.34 10.55
CA GLU A 224 7.33 -12.12 9.47
C GLU A 224 7.71 -11.26 8.26
N TRP A 225 6.87 -10.29 7.87
CA TRP A 225 7.22 -9.31 6.83
C TRP A 225 8.44 -8.49 7.23
N ALA A 226 8.48 -7.97 8.46
CA ALA A 226 9.62 -7.17 8.94
C ALA A 226 10.93 -7.99 8.96
N ARG A 227 10.89 -9.27 9.32
CA ARG A 227 12.03 -10.19 9.19
C ARG A 227 12.40 -10.40 7.72
N SER A 228 11.40 -10.65 6.87
CA SER A 228 11.57 -10.86 5.44
C SER A 228 12.16 -9.64 4.74
N PHE A 229 11.99 -8.42 5.26
CA PHE A 229 12.61 -7.18 4.76
C PHE A 229 13.98 -6.90 5.38
N GLY A 230 14.37 -7.66 6.40
CA GLY A 230 15.58 -7.44 7.19
C GLY A 230 15.47 -6.22 8.10
N PHE A 231 14.27 -5.75 8.45
CA PHE A 231 14.04 -4.69 9.44
C PHE A 231 14.10 -5.21 10.88
N LEU A 232 13.80 -6.51 11.05
CA LEU A 232 14.01 -7.23 12.29
C LEU A 232 15.08 -8.30 12.11
N THR A 233 15.85 -8.51 13.17
CA THR A 233 16.71 -9.69 13.35
C THR A 233 15.87 -10.90 13.74
N ASP A 234 16.47 -12.11 13.69
CA ASP A 234 15.81 -13.35 14.10
C ASP A 234 15.36 -13.34 15.58
N ARG A 235 16.02 -12.51 16.41
CA ARG A 235 15.69 -12.29 17.82
C ARG A 235 14.58 -11.27 18.03
N SER A 236 13.88 -10.84 16.97
CA SER A 236 12.84 -9.81 17.00
C SER A 236 13.32 -8.42 17.44
N CYS A 237 14.63 -8.16 17.43
CA CYS A 237 15.18 -6.82 17.65
C CYS A 237 15.26 -6.06 16.33
N LEU A 238 15.07 -4.73 16.36
CA LEU A 238 15.31 -3.86 15.20
C LEU A 238 16.74 -4.01 14.69
N SER A 239 16.87 -4.25 13.39
CA SER A 239 18.17 -4.27 12.71
C SER A 239 18.64 -2.83 12.42
N GLU A 240 19.90 -2.68 12.01
CA GLU A 240 20.41 -1.38 11.50
C GLU A 240 19.55 -0.84 10.33
N ARG A 241 19.09 -1.74 9.46
CA ARG A 241 18.19 -1.39 8.36
C ARG A 241 16.85 -0.88 8.87
N GLY A 242 16.26 -1.57 9.85
CA GLY A 242 15.00 -1.15 10.49
C GLY A 242 15.14 0.22 11.15
N TRP A 243 16.24 0.45 11.88
CA TRP A 243 16.56 1.75 12.46
C TRP A 243 16.73 2.84 11.40
N SER A 244 17.46 2.54 10.32
CA SER A 244 17.64 3.47 9.21
C SER A 244 16.31 3.85 8.59
N PHE A 245 15.44 2.88 8.28
CA PHE A 245 14.10 3.11 7.76
C PHE A 245 13.28 4.04 8.67
N LEU A 246 13.21 3.75 9.98
CA LEU A 246 12.45 4.56 10.93
C LEU A 246 12.98 5.98 11.07
N ARG A 247 14.32 6.17 11.05
CA ARG A 247 14.93 7.52 11.06
C ARG A 247 14.58 8.31 9.81
N HIS A 248 14.63 7.69 8.63
CA HIS A 248 14.24 8.36 7.39
C HIS A 248 12.74 8.68 7.37
N ALA A 249 11.89 7.78 7.87
CA ALA A 249 10.45 8.04 8.00
C ALA A 249 10.19 9.25 8.90
N ALA A 250 10.89 9.35 10.03
CA ALA A 250 10.82 10.51 10.92
C ALA A 250 11.33 11.80 10.26
N ALA A 251 12.48 11.74 9.57
CA ALA A 251 13.04 12.90 8.86
C ALA A 251 12.13 13.42 7.73
N MET A 252 11.36 12.52 7.10
CA MET A 252 10.35 12.87 6.09
C MET A 252 9.02 13.34 6.69
N GLY A 253 8.90 13.40 8.02
CA GLY A 253 7.70 13.89 8.71
C GLY A 253 6.56 12.88 8.84
N PHE A 254 6.81 11.58 8.60
CA PHE A 254 5.79 10.54 8.78
C PHE A 254 5.61 10.11 10.23
N VAL A 255 6.56 10.43 11.12
CA VAL A 255 6.46 10.16 12.56
C VAL A 255 6.02 11.43 13.27
N ALA A 256 4.87 11.36 13.93
CA ALA A 256 4.28 12.45 14.67
C ALA A 256 4.97 12.65 16.05
N PRO A 257 4.77 13.81 16.71
CA PRO A 257 5.39 14.10 18.01
C PRO A 257 5.08 13.09 19.12
N GLY A 258 3.95 12.39 19.04
CA GLY A 258 3.56 11.35 20.01
C GLY A 258 4.28 10.01 19.83
N GLY A 259 5.15 9.91 18.82
CA GLY A 259 5.93 8.72 18.45
C GLY A 259 5.24 7.80 17.45
N GLU A 260 3.97 8.03 17.14
CA GLU A 260 3.22 7.26 16.16
C GLU A 260 3.58 7.62 14.73
N CYS A 261 3.55 6.63 13.84
CA CYS A 261 3.63 6.85 12.41
C CYS A 261 2.22 7.19 11.87
N ASP A 262 2.15 8.19 10.99
CA ASP A 262 0.92 8.68 10.38
C ASP A 262 1.17 8.90 8.88
N PHE A 263 0.81 7.91 8.07
CA PHE A 263 0.95 8.02 6.62
C PHE A 263 -0.28 8.69 6.00
N LEU A 264 -0.05 9.75 5.23
CA LEU A 264 -1.10 10.44 4.48
C LEU A 264 -1.34 9.81 3.09
N PRO A 265 -2.55 9.91 2.53
CA PRO A 265 -2.75 9.56 1.12
C PRO A 265 -1.78 10.34 0.23
N THR A 266 -1.38 9.74 -0.88
CA THR A 266 -0.61 10.43 -1.92
C THR A 266 -1.51 11.45 -2.63
N LYS A 267 -0.90 12.45 -3.27
CA LYS A 267 -1.64 13.41 -4.10
C LYS A 267 -2.51 12.72 -5.16
N VAL A 268 -2.03 11.65 -5.81
CA VAL A 268 -2.82 10.91 -6.80
C VAL A 268 -3.98 10.14 -6.17
N GLU A 269 -3.83 9.60 -4.97
CA GLU A 269 -4.94 8.98 -4.22
C GLU A 269 -6.03 10.01 -3.91
N LEU A 270 -5.65 11.23 -3.51
CA LEU A 270 -6.61 12.33 -3.31
C LEU A 270 -7.32 12.73 -4.61
N GLU A 271 -6.61 12.80 -5.73
CA GLU A 271 -7.20 13.12 -7.04
C GLU A 271 -8.21 12.06 -7.48
N ARG A 272 -7.88 10.77 -7.29
CA ARG A 272 -8.78 9.65 -7.60
C ARG A 272 -10.04 9.68 -6.73
N ALA A 273 -9.89 10.00 -5.45
CA ALA A 273 -10.99 10.17 -4.51
C ALA A 273 -11.74 11.51 -4.63
N ARG A 274 -11.36 12.38 -5.59
CA ARG A 274 -11.95 13.72 -5.77
C ARG A 274 -11.93 14.54 -4.48
N LEU A 275 -10.80 14.51 -3.78
CA LEU A 275 -10.50 15.32 -2.58
C LEU A 275 -9.39 16.35 -2.83
N SER A 276 -8.88 16.46 -4.06
CA SER A 276 -7.82 17.40 -4.43
C SER A 276 -8.25 18.88 -4.37
N GLN A 277 -9.55 19.18 -4.30
CA GLN A 277 -10.08 20.54 -4.12
C GLN A 277 -9.74 21.14 -2.75
N PHE A 278 -9.44 20.32 -1.75
CA PHE A 278 -9.03 20.79 -0.43
C PHE A 278 -7.54 21.14 -0.45
N SER A 279 -7.22 22.37 -0.86
CA SER A 279 -5.83 22.82 -1.09
C SER A 279 -4.91 22.60 0.11
N THR A 280 -5.37 22.88 1.33
CA THR A 280 -4.63 22.65 2.57
C THR A 280 -4.27 21.18 2.78
N LEU A 281 -5.19 20.27 2.45
CA LEU A 281 -4.95 18.84 2.53
C LEU A 281 -3.97 18.39 1.43
N TYR A 282 -4.21 18.82 0.19
CA TYR A 282 -3.41 18.44 -0.97
C TYR A 282 -1.94 18.87 -0.85
N GLN A 283 -1.69 20.08 -0.32
CA GLN A 283 -0.33 20.61 -0.10
C GLN A 283 0.46 19.83 0.96
N ARG A 284 -0.24 19.22 1.93
CA ARG A 284 0.39 18.42 3.00
C ARG A 284 0.62 16.97 2.59
N CYS A 285 -0.01 16.51 1.51
CA CYS A 285 0.07 15.11 1.11
C CYS A 285 1.34 14.81 0.31
N PRO A 286 2.01 13.69 0.62
CA PRO A 286 3.21 13.25 -0.10
C PRO A 286 2.90 12.88 -1.55
N GLU A 287 3.95 12.83 -2.36
CA GLU A 287 3.91 12.23 -3.68
C GLU A 287 4.18 10.73 -3.61
N THR A 288 3.82 9.98 -4.65
CA THR A 288 4.16 8.55 -4.75
C THR A 288 5.67 8.32 -4.63
N ALA A 289 6.46 9.25 -5.17
CA ALA A 289 7.93 9.22 -5.10
C ALA A 289 8.45 9.27 -3.65
N ASP A 290 7.76 9.93 -2.72
CA ASP A 290 8.19 10.02 -1.32
C ASP A 290 8.17 8.64 -0.65
N TYR A 291 7.13 7.86 -0.89
CA TYR A 291 7.01 6.49 -0.40
C TYR A 291 8.08 5.57 -1.01
N VAL A 292 8.30 5.70 -2.31
CA VAL A 292 9.30 4.91 -3.03
C VAL A 292 10.71 5.24 -2.52
N ARG A 293 11.01 6.53 -2.33
CA ARG A 293 12.27 7.01 -1.78
C ARG A 293 12.51 6.49 -0.36
N LEU A 294 11.49 6.47 0.50
CA LEU A 294 11.60 5.93 1.86
C LEU A 294 12.03 4.46 1.87
N ILE A 295 11.52 3.65 0.95
CA ILE A 295 11.97 2.25 0.79
C ILE A 295 13.35 2.20 0.14
N GLY A 296 13.59 2.96 -0.92
CA GLY A 296 14.88 3.00 -1.62
C GLY A 296 16.05 3.29 -0.68
N THR A 297 15.91 4.29 0.20
CA THR A 297 16.94 4.66 1.19
C THR A 297 17.13 3.59 2.26
N ALA A 298 16.05 2.96 2.73
CA ALA A 298 16.14 1.87 3.70
C ALA A 298 16.93 0.66 3.16
N PHE A 299 16.87 0.37 1.87
CA PHE A 299 17.60 -0.73 1.24
C PHE A 299 18.97 -0.30 0.65
N GLY A 300 19.31 0.98 0.75
CA GLY A 300 20.52 1.59 0.19
C GLY A 300 21.77 1.37 1.03
N THR A 301 22.44 0.23 0.85
CA THR A 301 23.89 0.00 1.12
C THR A 301 24.43 -1.29 0.49
N VAL A 302 23.64 -2.09 -0.23
CA VAL A 302 24.10 -3.38 -0.76
C VAL A 302 23.92 -3.51 -2.29
N TRP A 303 24.96 -3.06 -2.99
CA TRP A 303 25.68 -3.59 -4.16
C TRP A 303 24.97 -4.09 -5.45
N MET A 304 25.26 -3.39 -6.56
CA MET A 304 25.80 -3.89 -7.86
C MET A 304 26.65 -2.77 -8.52
N PRO A 305 27.61 -3.09 -9.41
CA PRO A 305 28.61 -2.14 -9.89
C PRO A 305 27.96 -1.02 -10.70
N ALA A 306 28.33 0.22 -10.38
CA ALA A 306 28.06 1.38 -11.19
C ALA A 306 28.63 1.17 -12.60
N GLN A 307 27.77 0.85 -13.55
CA GLN A 307 28.02 1.10 -14.96
C GLN A 307 26.95 2.09 -15.42
N ASP A 308 27.35 3.36 -15.58
CA ASP A 308 26.74 4.42 -16.38
C ASP A 308 25.24 4.77 -16.20
N GLN A 309 24.54 4.17 -15.24
CA GLN A 309 23.09 4.37 -15.01
C GLN A 309 22.70 5.73 -14.40
N THR A 310 23.67 6.50 -13.87
CA THR A 310 23.42 7.79 -13.22
C THR A 310 23.34 8.97 -14.19
N THR A 311 23.49 8.73 -15.50
CA THR A 311 23.31 9.76 -16.52
C THR A 311 21.86 9.78 -17.02
N ALA A 312 21.36 10.94 -17.49
CA ALA A 312 20.04 11.03 -18.14
C ALA A 312 19.88 10.02 -19.29
N GLN A 313 20.97 9.72 -20.01
CA GLN A 313 20.99 8.69 -21.05
C GLN A 313 20.82 7.27 -20.48
N GLY A 314 21.44 6.98 -19.32
CA GLY A 314 21.27 5.72 -18.59
C GLY A 314 19.82 5.52 -18.13
N LEU A 315 19.22 6.55 -17.53
CA LEU A 315 17.81 6.54 -17.11
C LEU A 315 16.85 6.37 -18.30
N ALA A 316 17.10 7.05 -19.42
CA ALA A 316 16.34 6.87 -20.65
C ALA A 316 16.45 5.43 -21.16
N THR A 317 17.67 4.89 -21.26
CA THR A 317 17.92 3.52 -21.74
C THR A 317 17.19 2.48 -20.87
N LEU A 318 17.27 2.60 -19.55
CA LEU A 318 16.54 1.74 -18.63
C LEU A 318 15.03 1.87 -18.82
N THR A 319 14.50 3.09 -18.89
CA THR A 319 13.07 3.35 -19.10
C THR A 319 12.55 2.74 -20.40
N ARG A 320 13.33 2.84 -21.49
CA ARG A 320 13.00 2.19 -22.77
C ARG A 320 12.95 0.67 -22.62
N LYS A 321 13.93 0.08 -21.92
CA LYS A 321 13.97 -1.37 -21.69
C LYS A 321 12.75 -1.85 -20.87
N LEU A 322 12.42 -1.14 -19.79
CA LEU A 322 11.23 -1.40 -18.98
C LEU A 322 9.94 -1.30 -19.79
N PHE A 323 9.82 -0.27 -20.64
CA PHE A 323 8.66 -0.09 -21.50
C PHE A 323 8.50 -1.22 -22.53
N MET A 324 9.60 -1.66 -23.16
CA MET A 324 9.56 -2.76 -24.12
C MET A 324 9.15 -4.07 -23.46
N ASP A 325 9.74 -4.41 -22.31
CA ASP A 325 9.36 -5.59 -21.54
C ASP A 325 7.89 -5.55 -21.09
N TYR A 326 7.44 -4.38 -20.66
CA TYR A 326 6.05 -4.17 -20.25
C TYR A 326 5.07 -4.40 -21.41
N ARG A 327 5.43 -3.98 -22.63
CA ARG A 327 4.65 -4.26 -23.84
C ARG A 327 4.62 -5.73 -24.21
N GLU A 328 5.71 -6.46 -23.97
CA GLU A 328 5.78 -7.91 -24.21
C GLU A 328 4.89 -8.70 -23.24
N LEU A 329 4.77 -8.26 -21.99
CA LEU A 329 3.93 -8.88 -20.94
C LEU A 329 2.41 -8.59 -21.09
N SER A 330 1.98 -8.16 -22.27
CA SER A 330 0.60 -7.68 -22.52
C SER A 330 -0.45 -8.79 -22.37
N GLN A 331 -1.29 -8.65 -21.34
CA GLN A 331 -2.42 -9.53 -21.07
C GLN A 331 -3.67 -9.29 -21.94
N ASP A 332 -3.71 -8.20 -22.71
CA ASP A 332 -4.80 -7.97 -23.67
C ASP A 332 -4.24 -7.39 -24.99
N ARG A 333 -4.15 -8.23 -26.02
CA ARG A 333 -3.66 -7.83 -27.35
C ARG A 333 -4.54 -6.77 -28.03
N ARG A 334 -5.77 -6.55 -27.55
CA ARG A 334 -6.69 -5.52 -28.10
C ARG A 334 -6.45 -4.14 -27.51
N LEU A 335 -5.86 -4.09 -26.32
CA LEU A 335 -5.41 -2.87 -25.66
C LEU A 335 -3.89 -2.95 -25.53
N LEU A 336 -3.19 -2.71 -26.65
CA LEU A 336 -1.77 -2.39 -26.58
C LEU A 336 -1.61 -1.31 -25.50
N ARG A 337 -0.94 -1.67 -24.41
CA ARG A 337 -0.65 -0.71 -23.35
C ARG A 337 0.39 0.24 -23.92
N ASN A 338 -0.09 1.32 -24.51
CA ASN A 338 0.75 2.35 -25.11
C ASN A 338 1.59 3.07 -24.06
N GLU A 339 1.36 2.77 -22.77
CA GLU A 339 1.91 3.51 -21.65
C GLU A 339 2.27 2.61 -20.49
N LEU A 340 3.50 2.80 -20.02
CA LEU A 340 3.98 2.28 -18.76
C LEU A 340 3.52 3.21 -17.62
N PRO A 341 2.74 2.71 -16.63
CA PRO A 341 2.31 3.51 -15.49
C PRO A 341 3.47 3.96 -14.62
N TYR A 342 3.39 5.18 -14.09
CA TYR A 342 4.41 5.78 -13.24
C TYR A 342 4.81 4.89 -12.06
N LEU A 343 3.83 4.41 -11.28
CA LEU A 343 4.09 3.55 -10.12
C LEU A 343 4.85 2.27 -10.51
N THR A 344 4.49 1.67 -11.64
CA THR A 344 5.17 0.48 -12.17
C THR A 344 6.63 0.79 -12.49
N ALA A 345 6.88 1.90 -13.19
CA ALA A 345 8.22 2.32 -13.59
C ALA A 345 9.11 2.69 -12.40
N ILE A 346 8.63 3.56 -11.51
CA ILE A 346 9.41 4.04 -10.36
C ILE A 346 9.68 2.93 -9.35
N ALA A 347 8.74 2.00 -9.14
CA ALA A 347 8.95 0.84 -8.27
C ALA A 347 9.97 -0.14 -8.87
N ALA A 348 9.89 -0.41 -10.18
CA ALA A 348 10.89 -1.22 -10.87
C ALA A 348 12.27 -0.56 -10.83
N HIS A 349 12.36 0.75 -11.07
CA HIS A 349 13.60 1.51 -10.96
C HIS A 349 14.19 1.40 -9.54
N MET A 350 13.41 1.66 -8.49
CA MET A 350 13.86 1.53 -7.09
C MET A 350 14.36 0.11 -6.76
N ALA A 351 13.71 -0.90 -7.33
CA ALA A 351 14.08 -2.29 -7.10
C ALA A 351 15.36 -2.70 -7.85
N LEU A 352 15.59 -2.14 -9.04
CA LEU A 352 16.75 -2.43 -9.90
C LEU A 352 17.98 -1.58 -9.58
N ALA A 353 17.78 -0.31 -9.21
CA ALA A 353 18.87 0.64 -9.04
C ALA A 353 19.54 0.49 -7.65
N PRO A 354 20.85 0.76 -7.56
CA PRO A 354 21.46 1.12 -6.29
C PRO A 354 20.86 2.45 -5.81
N ALA A 355 20.76 2.65 -4.49
CA ALA A 355 20.49 3.97 -3.94
C ALA A 355 21.71 4.86 -4.24
N SER A 356 21.68 5.61 -5.35
CA SER A 356 22.66 6.65 -5.64
C SER A 356 22.03 8.01 -5.41
N GLU A 357 22.79 8.92 -4.80
CA GLU A 357 22.34 10.27 -4.44
C GLU A 357 22.18 11.24 -5.64
N GLU A 358 22.60 10.87 -6.85
CA GLU A 358 22.86 11.87 -7.91
C GLU A 358 21.77 12.05 -8.98
N THR A 359 20.72 11.21 -9.07
CA THR A 359 19.54 11.56 -9.91
C THR A 359 18.27 10.86 -9.43
N ASP A 360 17.31 11.65 -8.93
CA ASP A 360 15.99 11.16 -8.57
C ASP A 360 15.18 10.84 -9.84
N TYR A 361 14.96 9.55 -10.12
CA TYR A 361 14.17 9.08 -11.27
C TYR A 361 12.76 9.70 -11.33
N ALA A 362 12.16 10.02 -10.19
CA ALA A 362 10.88 10.73 -10.12
C ALA A 362 10.98 12.15 -10.67
N THR A 363 12.06 12.85 -10.31
CA THR A 363 12.36 14.20 -10.79
C THR A 363 12.68 14.14 -12.28
N TRP A 364 13.56 13.22 -12.69
CA TRP A 364 13.88 12.99 -14.10
C TRP A 364 12.62 12.69 -14.93
N LEU A 365 11.67 11.86 -14.51
CA LEU A 365 10.45 11.65 -15.32
C LEU A 365 9.57 12.91 -15.51
N ARG A 366 9.76 13.96 -14.71
CA ARG A 366 8.91 15.15 -14.70
C ARG A 366 9.54 16.38 -15.36
N GLU A 367 10.84 16.37 -15.66
CA GLU A 367 11.43 17.43 -16.50
C GLU A 367 10.88 17.27 -17.93
N ASN A 368 10.75 18.32 -18.74
CA ASN A 368 9.93 18.30 -19.96
C ASN A 368 10.75 18.13 -21.27
N GLU A 369 11.98 17.63 -21.19
CA GLU A 369 12.95 17.68 -22.30
C GLU A 369 13.35 16.28 -22.84
N TRP A 370 12.40 15.35 -22.93
CA TRP A 370 12.70 13.95 -23.29
C TRP A 370 12.52 13.58 -24.76
N GLY A 371 12.08 14.52 -25.60
CA GLY A 371 11.80 14.26 -27.02
C GLY A 371 13.01 13.69 -27.77
N GLU A 372 14.21 14.22 -27.50
CA GLU A 372 15.46 13.73 -28.09
C GLU A 372 15.88 12.36 -27.54
N LEU A 373 15.44 12.02 -26.33
CA LEU A 373 15.66 10.73 -25.68
C LEU A 373 14.51 9.74 -25.95
N GLY A 374 13.60 10.02 -26.88
CA GLY A 374 12.56 9.08 -27.31
C GLY A 374 11.58 8.66 -26.21
N VAL A 375 11.56 9.38 -25.09
CA VAL A 375 10.63 9.16 -23.97
C VAL A 375 9.65 10.33 -23.96
N LYS A 376 8.38 10.06 -23.71
CA LYS A 376 7.35 11.08 -23.54
C LYS A 376 6.52 10.73 -22.32
N VAL A 377 6.29 11.72 -21.46
CA VAL A 377 5.50 11.56 -20.25
C VAL A 377 4.20 12.35 -20.39
N ARG A 378 3.07 11.75 -20.03
CA ARG A 378 1.76 12.41 -19.97
C ARG A 378 1.20 12.35 -18.56
N SER A 379 0.56 13.43 -18.12
CA SER A 379 -0.18 13.41 -16.85
C SER A 379 -1.46 12.59 -16.97
N SER A 380 -1.83 11.89 -15.90
CA SER A 380 -3.07 11.13 -15.82
C SER A 380 -3.61 11.11 -14.40
N ARG A 381 -4.89 11.45 -14.24
CA ARG A 381 -5.59 11.32 -12.94
C ARG A 381 -5.74 9.87 -12.48
N THR A 382 -5.65 8.90 -13.39
CA THR A 382 -5.83 7.48 -13.07
C THR A 382 -4.52 6.77 -12.77
N ILE A 383 -3.37 7.22 -13.26
CA ILE A 383 -2.08 6.52 -13.09
C ILE A 383 -0.92 7.45 -12.69
N GLU A 384 -1.24 8.69 -12.28
CA GLU A 384 -0.30 9.79 -12.02
C GLU A 384 0.39 10.28 -13.30
N LEU A 385 1.25 9.45 -13.87
CA LEU A 385 1.91 9.68 -15.17
C LEU A 385 1.85 8.42 -16.03
N GLY A 386 1.69 8.60 -17.34
CA GLY A 386 1.86 7.57 -18.36
C GLY A 386 3.14 7.82 -19.15
N ILE A 387 4.01 6.82 -19.25
CA ILE A 387 5.30 6.89 -19.94
C ILE A 387 5.17 6.18 -21.28
N ILE A 388 5.44 6.90 -22.37
CA ILE A 388 5.42 6.43 -23.75
C ILE A 388 6.86 6.45 -24.27
N VAL A 389 7.23 5.42 -25.03
CA VAL A 389 8.52 5.38 -25.75
C VAL A 389 8.24 5.24 -27.24
N ASN A 390 8.87 6.11 -28.04
CA ASN A 390 8.75 6.15 -29.49
C ASN A 390 9.86 5.39 -30.21
#